data_AF-A0A440VAJ7-F1
#
_entry.id   AF-A0A440VAJ7-F1
#
_cell.length_a   1.000
_cell.length_b   1.000
_cell.length_c   1.000
_cell.angle_alpha   90.00
_cell.angle_beta   90.00
_cell.angle_gamma   90.00
#
_symmetry.space_group_name_H-M   'P 1'
#
loop_
_entity.id
_entity.type
_entity.pdbx_description
1 polymer ?
#
loop_
_entity_poly.entity_id
_entity_poly.type
_entity_poly.pdbx_seq_one_letter_code
_entity_poly.pdbx_strand_id
1 'polypeptide(L)' 'MPTVAPLDLEGHCVAAVFLGDVPHFALADGAIHRLDNGHKTVQA' A
#
# COMPACT_ATOMS: atom_id res chain seq x y z
N MET A 1 11.10 2.30 5.96
CA MET A 1 9.95 3.21 5.82
C MET A 1 9.99 3.79 4.41
N PRO A 2 9.31 3.18 3.43
CA PRO A 2 9.12 3.81 2.13
C PRO A 2 8.04 4.89 2.26
N THR A 3 8.40 6.15 2.00
CA THR A 3 7.44 7.27 1.96
C THR A 3 6.74 7.28 0.61
N VAL A 4 5.40 7.25 0.60
CA VAL A 4 4.57 7.37 -0.60
C VAL A 4 3.62 8.53 -0.37
N ALA A 5 3.97 9.74 -0.77
CA ALA A 5 3.07 10.89 -0.58
C ALA A 5 1.71 10.62 -1.27
N PRO A 6 0.55 10.82 -0.59
CA PRO A 6 0.36 11.44 0.73
C PRO A 6 0.16 10.45 1.90
N LEU A 7 0.46 9.17 1.72
CA LEU A 7 0.19 8.10 2.67
C LEU A 7 1.45 7.62 3.38
N ASP A 8 1.50 7.81 4.69
CA ASP A 8 2.43 7.08 5.55
C ASP A 8 1.91 5.66 5.76
N LEU A 9 2.68 4.68 5.30
CA LEU A 9 2.42 3.27 5.54
C LEU A 9 3.11 2.88 6.85
N GLU A 10 2.31 2.60 7.87
CA GLU A 10 2.83 2.13 9.15
C GLU A 10 3.34 0.69 9.03
N GLY A 11 4.46 0.38 9.67
CA GLY A 11 5.01 -0.98 9.69
C GLY A 11 5.93 -1.35 8.52
N HIS A 12 6.15 -2.66 8.32
CA HIS A 12 7.08 -3.20 7.33
C HIS A 12 6.36 -3.54 6.03
N CYS A 13 6.66 -2.79 4.96
CA CYS A 13 6.17 -3.09 3.62
C CYS A 13 6.97 -4.26 3.02
N VAL A 14 6.26 -5.37 2.77
CA VAL A 14 6.82 -6.59 2.19
C VAL A 14 6.92 -6.48 0.67
N ALA A 15 5.94 -5.83 0.04
CA ALA A 15 5.90 -5.62 -1.40
C ALA A 15 5.29 -4.28 -1.77
N ALA A 16 5.96 -3.56 -2.68
CA ALA A 16 5.47 -2.35 -3.32
C ALA A 16 5.46 -2.60 -4.84
N VAL A 17 4.28 -2.74 -5.42
CA VAL A 17 4.11 -3.13 -6.83
C VAL A 17 3.01 -2.31 -7.50
N PHE A 18 3.09 -2.22 -8.82
CA PHE A 18 2.00 -1.69 -9.64
C PHE A 18 1.20 -2.85 -10.23
N LEU A 19 -0.13 -2.80 -10.09
CA LEU A 19 -1.05 -3.65 -10.81
C LEU A 19 -1.77 -2.77 -11.84
N GLY A 20 -1.35 -2.87 -13.11
CA GLY A 20 -1.65 -1.83 -14.10
C GLY A 20 -1.00 -0.51 -13.67
N ASP A 21 -1.77 0.58 -13.69
CA ASP A 21 -1.31 1.92 -13.27
C ASP A 21 -1.61 2.21 -11.78
N VAL A 22 -2.08 1.21 -11.02
CA VAL A 22 -2.49 1.37 -9.62
C VAL A 22 -1.41 0.83 -8.68
N PRO A 23 -0.78 1.66 -7.83
CA PRO A 23 0.17 1.20 -6.84
C PRO A 23 -0.53 0.47 -5.69
N HIS A 24 0.06 -0.65 -5.29
CA HIS A 24 -0.35 -1.51 -4.18
C HIS A 24 0.83 -1.71 -3.22
N PHE A 25 0.52 -1.70 -1.92
CA PHE A 25 1.49 -1.92 -0.86
C PHE A 25 0.96 -3.00 0.09
N ALA A 26 1.69 -4.11 0.18
CA ALA A 26 1.39 -5.18 1.11
C ALA A 26 2.26 -5.06 2.36
N LEU A 27 1.63 -4.98 3.52
CA LEU A 27 2.28 -4.89 4.82
C LEU A 27 2.40 -6.26 5.48
N ALA A 28 3.39 -6.42 6.35
CA ALA A 28 3.67 -7.68 7.04
C ALA A 28 2.55 -8.13 8.01
N ASP A 29 1.65 -7.21 8.39
CA ASP A 29 0.48 -7.49 9.22
C ASP A 29 -0.73 -8.02 8.42
N GLY A 30 -0.61 -8.14 7.09
CA GLY A 30 -1.66 -8.61 6.20
C GLY A 30 -2.54 -7.49 5.61
N ALA A 31 -2.27 -6.22 5.92
CA ALA A 31 -2.95 -5.10 5.30
C ALA A 31 -2.46 -4.86 3.86
N ILE A 32 -3.40 -4.54 2.96
CA ILE A 32 -3.09 -4.11 1.60
C ILE A 32 -3.64 -2.69 1.40
N HIS A 33 -2.73 -1.76 1.09
CA HIS A 33 -3.06 -0.38 0.73
C HIS A 33 -3.03 -0.24 -0.79
N ARG A 34 -4.09 0.35 -1.35
CA ARG A 34 -4.24 0.63 -2.79
C ARG A 34 -4.53 2.11 -3.01
N LEU A 35 -3.84 2.74 -3.96
CA LEU A 35 -4.10 4.13 -4.36
C LEU A 35 -4.76 4.17 -5.74
N ASP A 36 -6.09 4.21 -5.76
CA ASP A 36 -6.92 4.16 -6.98
C ASP A 36 -7.98 5.26 -6.88
N ASN A 37 -7.63 6.46 -7.38
CA ASN A 37 -8.39 7.71 -7.22
C ASN A 37 -8.73 8.05 -5.76
N GLY A 38 -7.90 7.59 -4.82
CA GLY A 38 -8.08 7.69 -3.38
C GLY A 38 -7.39 6.52 -2.67
N HIS A 39 -7.26 6.61 -1.35
CA HIS A 39 -6.67 5.54 -0.54
C HIS A 39 -7.75 4.55 -0.10
N LYS A 40 -7.55 3.26 -0.42
CA LYS A 40 -8.37 2.14 0.03
C LYS A 40 -7.49 1.12 0.77
N THR A 41 -7.99 0.58 1.88
CA THR A 41 -7.33 -0.49 2.64
C THR A 41 -8.26 -1.69 2.73
N VAL A 42 -7.72 -2.89 2.52
CA VAL A 42 -8.41 -4.17 2.72
C VAL A 42 -7.50 -5.07 3.56
N GLN A 43 -8.13 -5.89 4.40
CA GLN A 43 -7.44 -6.86 5.25
C GLN A 43 -7.74 -8.27 4.73
N ALA A 44 -6.72 -9.11 4.63
CA ALA A 44 -6.83 -10.52 4.26
C ALA A 44 -7.28 -11.39 5.45
#